data_AF-A0A2E0W3J6-F1
#
_entry.id   AF-A0A2E0W3J6-F1
#
_cell.length_a   1.000
_cell.length_b   1.000
_cell.length_c   1.000
_cell.angle_alpha   90.00
_cell.angle_beta   90.00
_cell.angle_gamma   90.00
#
_symmetry.space_group_name_H-M   'P 1'
#
loop_
_entity.id
_entity.type
_entity.pdbx_description
1 polymer ?
#
loop_
_entity_poly.entity_id
_entity_poly.type
_entity_poly.pdbx_seq_one_letter_code
_entity_poly.pdbx_strand_id
1 'polypeptide(L)'
;MSEKILHSYSGIFDTPDEIIHAAEKTVEAGYTKFDVNTPYPIHGMPKAMNLEPSKLGYAALVFGLSGTLTALFVMYWMAAIDYPITVGGKPFFAFPKYIPIMFEVTVLAAAIGTVSTMLFFFFKFPNNAHPLHDTSYMKKVSSDKYGLIIQADDPKFNEDEVKVFFASLHAKDVEPVYYDMEDINASPKIYDKKFIGGLALTFILVSGITYFTLNKLMFMVPFNWMMYQDKLTVQEKSSVFPDEFGVRAPVAGTVARGFMPYEFPNEPELAGEVLLNPLVPTEKNLALGKKKYDTYCSPCHGDFGDGDSRLRGQFPNPPSLHSEKVRNWSDGRIFHVITMGQNIMPSYSSQLTREEKWATVLYVRALERSKNAKESDLK
;
A
#
# COMPACT_ATOMS: atom_id res chain seq x y z
N MET A 1 -7.29 29.11 -59.53
CA MET A 1 -7.81 30.12 -58.60
C MET A 1 -8.88 29.40 -57.82
N SER A 2 -8.62 29.11 -56.54
CA SER A 2 -9.59 28.44 -55.70
C SER A 2 -10.84 29.32 -55.55
N GLU A 3 -12.00 28.68 -55.60
CA GLU A 3 -13.29 29.34 -55.51
C GLU A 3 -13.53 29.73 -54.04
N LYS A 4 -13.39 31.03 -53.74
CA LYS A 4 -13.60 31.56 -52.40
C LYS A 4 -15.10 31.64 -52.11
N ILE A 5 -15.54 30.94 -51.07
CA ILE A 5 -16.95 30.92 -50.65
C ILE A 5 -17.12 31.90 -49.47
N LEU A 6 -18.23 32.62 -49.44
CA LEU A 6 -18.56 33.51 -48.32
C LEU A 6 -18.89 32.64 -47.08
N HIS A 7 -18.13 32.81 -46.00
CA HIS A 7 -18.41 32.15 -44.72
C HIS A 7 -19.40 32.95 -43.88
N SER A 8 -19.11 34.24 -43.70
CA SER A 8 -19.83 35.11 -42.77
C SER A 8 -19.56 36.57 -43.05
N TYR A 9 -20.46 37.44 -42.62
CA TYR A 9 -20.15 38.87 -42.43
C TYR A 9 -19.76 39.13 -40.98
N SER A 10 -18.70 39.90 -40.80
CA SER A 10 -18.17 40.23 -39.48
C SER A 10 -18.34 41.71 -39.16
N GLY A 11 -18.64 42.04 -37.91
CA GLY A 11 -18.76 43.38 -37.39
C GLY A 11 -17.92 43.57 -36.13
N ILE A 12 -17.17 44.67 -36.07
CA ILE A 12 -16.26 44.99 -34.94
C ILE A 12 -16.82 46.11 -34.07
N PHE A 13 -16.66 45.95 -32.75
CA PHE A 13 -17.07 46.86 -31.68
C PHE A 13 -15.87 47.18 -30.78
N ASP A 14 -15.91 48.35 -30.14
CA ASP A 14 -14.80 48.85 -29.32
C ASP A 14 -14.95 48.51 -27.84
N THR A 15 -16.18 48.25 -27.38
CA THR A 15 -16.47 48.03 -25.95
C THR A 15 -17.26 46.74 -25.67
N PRO A 16 -17.13 46.17 -24.45
CA PRO A 16 -17.91 45.01 -24.01
C PRO A 16 -19.42 45.24 -24.03
N ASP A 17 -19.87 46.45 -23.66
CA ASP A 17 -21.30 46.75 -23.57
C ASP A 17 -21.94 46.82 -24.96
N GLU A 18 -21.23 47.38 -25.94
CA GLU A 18 -21.67 47.40 -27.34
C GLU A 18 -21.89 45.99 -27.89
N ILE A 19 -20.97 45.05 -27.64
CA ILE A 19 -21.09 43.69 -28.18
C ILE A 19 -22.20 42.88 -27.49
N ILE A 20 -22.46 43.10 -26.19
CA ILE A 20 -23.58 42.45 -25.50
C ILE A 20 -24.91 42.88 -26.13
N HIS A 21 -25.11 44.20 -26.31
CA HIS A 21 -26.32 44.72 -26.93
C HIS A 21 -26.45 44.31 -28.40
N ALA A 22 -25.33 44.21 -29.12
CA ALA A 22 -25.30 43.68 -30.48
C ALA A 22 -25.76 42.21 -30.51
N ALA A 23 -25.30 41.38 -29.57
CA ALA A 23 -25.71 39.99 -29.46
C ALA A 23 -27.22 39.86 -29.15
N GLU A 24 -27.74 40.62 -28.17
CA GLU A 24 -29.17 40.64 -27.83
C GLU A 24 -30.03 41.00 -29.04
N LYS A 25 -29.68 42.09 -29.73
CA LYS A 25 -30.39 42.52 -30.94
C LYS A 25 -30.29 41.51 -32.08
N THR A 26 -29.19 40.76 -32.17
CA THR A 26 -29.01 39.72 -33.20
C THR A 26 -29.96 38.54 -32.95
N VAL A 27 -30.16 38.14 -31.69
CA VAL A 27 -31.18 37.15 -31.31
C VAL A 27 -32.59 37.70 -31.57
N GLU A 28 -32.89 38.94 -31.18
CA GLU A 28 -34.19 39.58 -31.42
C GLU A 28 -34.51 39.70 -32.92
N ALA A 29 -33.49 39.95 -33.74
CA ALA A 29 -33.59 39.96 -35.19
C ALA A 29 -33.81 38.55 -35.79
N GLY A 30 -33.71 37.48 -35.00
CA GLY A 30 -34.04 36.13 -35.41
C GLY A 30 -32.92 35.40 -36.16
N TYR A 31 -31.68 35.88 -36.10
CA TYR A 31 -30.53 35.13 -36.61
C TYR A 31 -30.20 33.98 -35.66
N THR A 32 -29.91 32.80 -36.22
CA THR A 32 -29.68 31.56 -35.48
C THR A 32 -28.25 31.03 -35.62
N LYS A 33 -27.58 31.36 -36.72
CA LYS A 33 -26.20 30.99 -37.05
C LYS A 33 -25.32 32.24 -36.98
N PHE A 34 -25.09 32.69 -35.76
CA PHE A 34 -24.18 33.78 -35.48
C PHE A 34 -23.27 33.40 -34.31
N ASP A 35 -22.11 34.03 -34.22
CA ASP A 35 -21.17 33.80 -33.12
C ASP A 35 -20.56 35.13 -32.67
N VAL A 36 -20.13 35.18 -31.41
CA VAL A 36 -19.52 36.35 -30.79
C VAL A 36 -18.12 35.97 -30.35
N ASN A 37 -17.13 36.69 -30.86
CA ASN A 37 -15.74 36.45 -30.55
C ASN A 37 -15.20 37.61 -29.71
N THR A 38 -14.57 37.28 -28.57
CA THR A 38 -14.08 38.27 -27.60
C THR A 38 -12.69 37.85 -27.11
N PRO A 39 -11.81 38.81 -26.76
CA PRO A 39 -10.45 38.51 -26.31
C PRO A 39 -10.42 37.86 -24.92
N TYR A 40 -11.49 38.01 -24.16
CA TYR A 40 -11.68 37.42 -22.84
C TYR A 40 -13.17 37.11 -22.59
N PRO A 41 -13.50 36.29 -21.58
CA PRO A 41 -14.89 35.95 -21.26
C PRO A 41 -15.68 37.17 -20.77
N ILE A 42 -16.79 37.49 -21.46
CA ILE A 42 -17.72 38.55 -21.03
C ILE A 42 -18.88 37.94 -20.24
N HIS A 43 -19.09 38.43 -19.02
CA HIS A 43 -20.21 37.99 -18.20
C HIS A 43 -21.55 38.41 -18.81
N GLY A 44 -22.51 37.49 -18.86
CA GLY A 44 -23.82 37.73 -19.46
C GLY A 44 -23.93 37.40 -20.95
N MET A 45 -22.80 37.19 -21.65
CA MET A 45 -22.81 36.84 -23.08
C MET A 45 -23.65 35.59 -23.40
N PRO A 46 -23.60 34.48 -22.63
CA PRO A 46 -24.46 33.32 -22.91
C PRO A 46 -25.96 33.63 -22.84
N LYS A 47 -26.37 34.55 -21.96
CA LYS A 47 -27.77 35.00 -21.85
C LYS A 47 -28.13 35.89 -23.03
N ALA A 48 -27.24 36.82 -23.41
CA ALA A 48 -27.42 37.71 -24.56
C ALA A 48 -27.54 36.94 -25.89
N MET A 49 -26.74 35.88 -26.05
CA MET A 49 -26.78 34.99 -27.21
C MET A 49 -27.87 33.91 -27.15
N ASN A 50 -28.65 33.85 -26.06
CA ASN A 50 -29.65 32.81 -25.81
C ASN A 50 -29.10 31.37 -25.93
N LEU A 51 -27.90 31.13 -25.37
CA LEU A 51 -27.24 29.82 -25.40
C LEU A 51 -27.79 28.88 -24.32
N GLU A 52 -27.88 27.59 -24.67
CA GLU A 52 -28.19 26.54 -23.70
C GLU A 52 -27.01 26.27 -22.74
N PRO A 53 -27.29 25.78 -21.52
CA PRO A 53 -26.24 25.35 -20.60
C PRO A 53 -25.33 24.26 -21.20
N SER A 54 -24.02 24.36 -20.91
CA SER A 54 -23.05 23.38 -21.40
C SER A 54 -23.29 21.98 -20.83
N LYS A 55 -23.25 20.98 -21.71
CA LYS A 55 -23.38 19.56 -21.35
C LYS A 55 -22.07 18.95 -20.82
N LEU A 56 -20.98 19.71 -20.77
CA LEU A 56 -19.65 19.22 -20.38
C LEU A 56 -19.61 18.70 -18.92
N GLY A 57 -20.41 19.27 -18.02
CA GLY A 57 -20.49 18.80 -16.62
C GLY A 57 -20.98 17.35 -16.49
N TYR A 58 -21.82 16.88 -17.40
CA TYR A 58 -22.26 15.48 -17.41
C TYR A 58 -21.14 14.52 -17.77
N ALA A 59 -20.22 14.93 -18.65
CA ALA A 59 -19.04 14.12 -18.95
C ALA A 59 -18.18 13.93 -17.69
N ALA A 60 -17.92 15.01 -16.95
CA ALA A 60 -17.18 14.95 -15.69
C ALA A 60 -17.81 13.96 -14.70
N LEU A 61 -19.15 14.00 -14.56
CA LEU A 61 -19.89 13.09 -13.69
C LEU A 61 -19.74 11.63 -14.13
N VAL A 62 -19.91 11.34 -15.42
CA VAL A 62 -19.80 9.98 -15.96
C VAL A 62 -18.39 9.41 -15.77
N PHE A 63 -17.35 10.19 -16.09
CA PHE A 63 -15.96 9.75 -15.92
C PHE A 63 -15.56 9.65 -14.44
N GLY A 64 -16.05 10.55 -13.59
CA GLY A 64 -15.83 10.46 -12.15
C GLY A 64 -16.43 9.18 -11.57
N LEU A 65 -17.72 8.93 -11.81
CA LEU A 65 -18.42 7.74 -11.31
C LEU A 65 -17.81 6.44 -11.85
N SER A 66 -17.43 6.40 -13.13
CA SER A 66 -16.75 5.23 -13.69
C SER A 66 -15.38 5.00 -13.06
N GLY A 67 -14.61 6.07 -12.78
CA GLY A 67 -13.36 6.01 -12.02
C GLY A 67 -13.55 5.45 -10.62
N THR A 68 -14.55 5.95 -9.87
CA THR A 68 -14.87 5.45 -8.52
C THR A 68 -15.23 3.97 -8.53
N LEU A 69 -16.11 3.56 -9.45
CA LEU A 69 -16.57 2.17 -9.57
C LEU A 69 -15.42 1.23 -9.97
N THR A 70 -14.57 1.68 -10.89
CA THR A 70 -13.39 0.92 -11.32
C THR A 70 -12.40 0.73 -10.17
N ALA A 71 -12.10 1.81 -9.43
CA ALA A 71 -11.21 1.75 -8.26
C ALA A 71 -11.75 0.79 -7.19
N LEU A 72 -13.03 0.90 -6.86
CA LEU A 72 -13.70 0.02 -5.90
C LEU A 72 -13.63 -1.44 -6.35
N PHE A 73 -13.96 -1.70 -7.62
CA PHE A 73 -13.93 -3.04 -8.20
C PHE A 73 -12.53 -3.66 -8.12
N VAL A 74 -11.50 -2.96 -8.61
CA VAL A 74 -10.11 -3.45 -8.62
C VAL A 74 -9.62 -3.71 -7.20
N MET A 75 -9.87 -2.79 -6.26
CA MET A 75 -9.42 -2.95 -4.88
C MET A 75 -10.15 -4.10 -4.17
N TYR A 76 -11.45 -4.26 -4.39
CA TYR A 76 -12.21 -5.38 -3.86
C TYR A 76 -11.71 -6.71 -4.42
N TRP A 77 -11.54 -6.79 -5.74
CA TRP A 77 -11.03 -7.97 -6.43
C TRP A 77 -9.66 -8.40 -5.87
N MET A 78 -8.71 -7.47 -5.82
CA MET A 78 -7.35 -7.76 -5.34
C MET A 78 -7.34 -8.19 -3.86
N ALA A 79 -8.09 -7.48 -3.01
CA ALA A 79 -8.00 -7.67 -1.55
C ALA A 79 -8.86 -8.81 -1.02
N ALA A 80 -9.97 -9.16 -1.67
CA ALA A 80 -10.92 -10.15 -1.18
C ALA A 80 -11.01 -11.43 -2.04
N ILE A 81 -10.60 -11.38 -3.32
CA ILE A 81 -10.74 -12.51 -4.24
C ILE A 81 -9.37 -13.05 -4.68
N ASP A 82 -8.55 -12.23 -5.33
CA ASP A 82 -7.32 -12.67 -5.98
C ASP A 82 -6.25 -13.11 -4.98
N TYR A 83 -5.90 -12.21 -4.04
CA TYR A 83 -4.86 -12.50 -3.07
C TYR A 83 -5.19 -11.94 -1.67
N PRO A 84 -6.08 -12.61 -0.92
CA PRO A 84 -6.49 -12.16 0.40
C PRO A 84 -5.36 -12.33 1.44
N ILE A 85 -4.79 -11.21 1.88
CA ILE A 85 -3.75 -11.18 2.92
C ILE A 85 -4.32 -10.62 4.22
N THR A 86 -4.09 -11.33 5.32
CA THR A 86 -4.40 -10.83 6.68
C THR A 86 -3.32 -9.85 7.13
N VAL A 87 -3.57 -8.55 6.97
CA VAL A 87 -2.67 -7.48 7.43
C VAL A 87 -3.22 -6.85 8.71
N GLY A 88 -2.51 -7.06 9.83
CA GLY A 88 -2.88 -6.46 11.12
C GLY A 88 -4.23 -6.93 11.68
N GLY A 89 -4.68 -8.14 11.33
CA GLY A 89 -5.94 -8.73 11.82
C GLY A 89 -7.22 -8.08 11.27
N LYS A 90 -7.11 -7.22 10.27
CA LYS A 90 -8.27 -6.55 9.64
C LYS A 90 -9.03 -7.51 8.71
N PRO A 91 -10.35 -7.29 8.51
CA PRO A 91 -11.08 -8.02 7.47
C PRO A 91 -10.46 -7.76 6.09
N PHE A 92 -10.58 -8.74 5.19
CA PHE A 92 -9.98 -8.67 3.85
C PHE A 92 -10.38 -7.38 3.11
N PHE A 93 -11.65 -6.99 3.20
CA PHE A 93 -12.13 -5.72 2.67
C PHE A 93 -12.49 -4.70 3.77
N ALA A 94 -11.48 -3.98 4.26
CA ALA A 94 -11.67 -2.88 5.20
C ALA A 94 -11.95 -1.56 4.46
N PHE A 95 -13.21 -1.30 4.10
CA PHE A 95 -13.64 -0.17 3.25
C PHE A 95 -13.01 1.21 3.59
N PRO A 96 -12.92 1.65 4.87
CA PRO A 96 -12.40 2.99 5.19
C PRO A 96 -10.99 3.27 4.68
N LYS A 97 -10.13 2.25 4.55
CA LYS A 97 -8.74 2.43 4.07
C LYS A 97 -8.66 2.73 2.57
N TYR A 98 -9.72 2.44 1.82
CA TYR A 98 -9.75 2.60 0.37
C TYR A 98 -10.34 3.95 -0.07
N ILE A 99 -11.04 4.66 0.82
CA ILE A 99 -11.69 5.95 0.52
C ILE A 99 -10.70 6.97 -0.09
N PRO A 100 -9.49 7.19 0.46
CA PRO A 100 -8.54 8.14 -0.13
C PRO A 100 -8.14 7.77 -1.55
N ILE A 101 -7.94 6.48 -1.83
CA ILE A 101 -7.58 5.98 -3.16
C ILE A 101 -8.75 6.19 -4.14
N MET A 102 -9.97 5.86 -3.71
CA MET A 102 -11.17 6.08 -4.52
C MET A 102 -11.33 7.56 -4.87
N PHE A 103 -11.11 8.45 -3.91
CA PHE A 103 -11.21 9.90 -4.12
C PHE A 103 -10.22 10.38 -5.19
N GLU A 104 -8.94 10.03 -5.07
CA GLU A 104 -7.90 10.45 -6.03
C GLU A 104 -8.19 9.93 -7.45
N VAL A 105 -8.56 8.65 -7.58
CA VAL A 105 -8.90 8.06 -8.89
C VAL A 105 -10.14 8.70 -9.49
N THR A 106 -11.12 9.06 -8.68
CA THR A 106 -12.34 9.76 -9.12
C THR A 106 -12.00 11.14 -9.69
N VAL A 107 -11.22 11.92 -8.95
CA VAL A 107 -10.81 13.27 -9.38
C VAL A 107 -9.97 13.18 -10.65
N LEU A 108 -9.02 12.24 -10.72
CA LEU A 108 -8.18 12.02 -11.89
C LEU A 108 -8.99 11.63 -13.13
N ALA A 109 -9.89 10.66 -13.00
CA ALA A 109 -10.73 10.20 -14.10
C ALA A 109 -11.67 11.30 -14.59
N ALA A 110 -12.32 12.03 -13.67
CA ALA A 110 -13.16 13.16 -14.01
C ALA A 110 -12.38 14.27 -14.74
N ALA A 111 -11.20 14.65 -14.24
CA ALA A 111 -10.38 15.70 -14.84
C ALA A 111 -9.92 15.34 -16.26
N ILE A 112 -9.30 14.16 -16.43
CA ILE A 112 -8.81 13.71 -17.73
C ILE A 112 -9.98 13.52 -18.69
N GLY A 113 -11.05 12.84 -18.26
CA GLY A 113 -12.22 12.58 -19.08
C GLY A 113 -12.92 13.87 -19.53
N THR A 114 -13.02 14.88 -18.66
CA THR A 114 -13.60 16.18 -19.01
C THR A 114 -12.75 16.91 -20.04
N VAL A 115 -11.44 16.98 -19.83
CA VAL A 115 -10.52 17.66 -20.77
C VAL A 115 -10.52 16.93 -22.11
N SER A 116 -10.45 15.60 -22.13
CA SER A 116 -10.55 14.83 -23.37
C SER A 116 -11.88 15.08 -24.08
N THR A 117 -13.00 15.11 -23.34
CA THR A 117 -14.31 15.39 -23.94
C THR A 117 -14.36 16.79 -24.54
N MET A 118 -13.87 17.78 -23.81
CA MET A 118 -13.78 19.17 -24.26
C MET A 118 -12.95 19.28 -25.55
N LEU A 119 -11.76 18.67 -25.60
CA LEU A 119 -10.86 18.77 -26.75
C LEU A 119 -11.42 18.05 -27.99
N PHE A 120 -11.90 16.81 -27.84
CA PHE A 120 -12.25 15.96 -28.99
C PHE A 120 -13.70 16.13 -29.46
N PHE A 121 -14.65 16.36 -28.56
CA PHE A 121 -16.08 16.44 -28.93
C PHE A 121 -16.58 17.87 -29.06
N PHE A 122 -16.18 18.78 -28.17
CA PHE A 122 -16.63 20.17 -28.21
C PHE A 122 -15.76 21.01 -29.15
N PHE A 123 -14.43 20.96 -28.99
CA PHE A 123 -13.50 21.73 -29.82
C PHE A 123 -13.09 21.02 -31.11
N LYS A 124 -13.35 19.70 -31.21
CA LYS A 124 -13.04 18.88 -32.39
C LYS A 124 -11.56 18.88 -32.79
N PHE A 125 -10.65 19.06 -31.84
CA PHE A 125 -9.22 18.89 -32.10
C PHE A 125 -8.90 17.45 -32.55
N PRO A 126 -7.91 17.24 -33.43
CA PRO A 126 -6.92 18.20 -33.94
C PRO A 126 -7.37 19.04 -35.16
N ASN A 127 -8.66 19.20 -35.44
CA ASN A 127 -9.11 20.09 -36.52
C ASN A 127 -8.93 21.57 -36.13
N ASN A 128 -7.84 22.18 -36.57
CA ASN A 128 -7.53 23.60 -36.35
C ASN A 128 -7.83 24.48 -37.57
N ALA A 129 -8.54 23.95 -38.58
CA ALA A 129 -8.91 24.69 -39.78
C ALA A 129 -10.28 25.34 -39.56
N HIS A 130 -10.28 26.62 -39.17
CA HIS A 130 -11.49 27.44 -39.04
C HIS A 130 -11.40 28.64 -40.00
N PRO A 131 -12.49 28.97 -40.73
CA PRO A 131 -12.56 30.11 -41.67
C PRO A 131 -12.15 31.48 -41.12
N LEU A 132 -12.26 31.65 -39.81
CA LEU A 132 -11.93 32.91 -39.14
C LEU A 132 -10.43 33.05 -38.85
N HIS A 133 -9.65 31.97 -38.89
CA HIS A 133 -8.22 32.06 -38.63
C HIS A 133 -7.51 32.91 -39.70
N ASP A 134 -6.47 33.63 -39.28
CA ASP A 134 -5.66 34.54 -40.10
C ASP A 134 -6.37 35.75 -40.75
N THR A 135 -7.67 35.94 -40.50
CA THR A 135 -8.45 37.12 -40.92
C THR A 135 -8.04 38.40 -40.19
N SER A 136 -8.25 39.56 -40.81
CA SER A 136 -8.07 40.87 -40.15
C SER A 136 -8.98 41.04 -38.94
N TYR A 137 -10.23 40.59 -39.07
CA TYR A 137 -11.20 40.49 -37.99
C TYR A 137 -10.65 39.75 -36.77
N MET A 138 -10.22 38.49 -36.92
CA MET A 138 -9.79 37.69 -35.78
C MET A 138 -8.51 38.22 -35.14
N LYS A 139 -7.60 38.82 -35.91
CA LYS A 139 -6.40 39.51 -35.38
C LYS A 139 -6.78 40.66 -34.45
N LYS A 140 -7.75 41.50 -34.83
CA LYS A 140 -8.26 42.61 -33.99
C LYS A 140 -8.98 42.08 -32.75
N VAL A 141 -9.87 41.11 -32.93
CA VAL A 141 -10.69 40.55 -31.84
C VAL A 141 -9.88 39.80 -30.80
N SER A 142 -8.82 39.10 -31.21
CA SER A 142 -7.92 38.40 -30.28
C SER A 142 -7.06 39.34 -29.42
N SER A 143 -6.97 40.62 -29.79
CA SER A 143 -6.12 41.61 -29.13
C SER A 143 -6.93 42.49 -28.18
N ASP A 144 -7.79 43.36 -28.73
CA ASP A 144 -8.44 44.43 -27.98
C ASP A 144 -9.87 44.77 -28.44
N LYS A 145 -10.36 44.16 -29.52
CA LYS A 145 -11.69 44.44 -30.08
C LYS A 145 -12.70 43.32 -29.81
N TYR A 146 -13.97 43.62 -30.01
CA TYR A 146 -15.06 42.65 -29.84
C TYR A 146 -15.74 42.43 -31.19
N GLY A 147 -16.06 41.17 -31.50
CA GLY A 147 -16.52 40.79 -32.82
C GLY A 147 -17.83 40.02 -32.78
N LEU A 148 -18.70 40.30 -33.74
CA LEU A 148 -19.92 39.55 -34.03
C LEU A 148 -19.85 39.07 -35.48
N ILE A 149 -20.15 37.80 -35.72
CA ILE A 149 -20.27 37.25 -37.07
C ILE A 149 -21.68 36.71 -37.30
N ILE A 150 -22.21 36.93 -38.51
CA ILE A 150 -23.43 36.26 -38.99
C ILE A 150 -23.02 35.36 -40.15
N GLN A 151 -23.27 34.06 -40.02
CA GLN A 151 -22.85 33.06 -40.99
C GLN A 151 -23.75 33.08 -42.23
N ALA A 152 -23.15 32.83 -43.39
CA ALA A 152 -23.83 32.83 -44.69
C ALA A 152 -24.78 31.63 -44.85
N ASP A 153 -24.66 30.60 -44.00
CA ASP A 153 -25.55 29.45 -43.94
C ASP A 153 -26.79 29.67 -43.05
N ASP A 154 -26.95 30.86 -42.44
CA ASP A 154 -28.16 31.20 -41.71
C ASP A 154 -29.37 31.25 -42.65
N PRO A 155 -30.53 30.67 -42.29
CA PRO A 155 -31.73 30.71 -43.13
C PRO A 155 -32.23 32.12 -43.47
N LYS A 156 -31.92 33.12 -42.63
CA LYS A 156 -32.27 34.53 -42.80
C LYS A 156 -31.14 35.34 -43.43
N PHE A 157 -30.05 34.71 -43.85
CA PHE A 157 -28.90 35.43 -44.37
C PHE A 157 -29.23 36.11 -45.71
N ASN A 158 -29.09 37.44 -45.73
CA ASN A 158 -29.03 38.24 -46.95
C ASN A 158 -27.91 39.28 -46.79
N GLU A 159 -27.00 39.34 -47.75
CA GLU A 159 -25.81 40.17 -47.67
C GLU A 159 -26.11 41.67 -47.48
N ASP A 160 -27.10 42.20 -48.18
CA ASP A 160 -27.44 43.63 -48.09
C ASP A 160 -28.16 43.95 -46.78
N GLU A 161 -29.05 43.06 -46.33
CA GLU A 161 -29.76 43.21 -45.06
C GLU A 161 -28.80 43.13 -43.86
N VAL A 162 -27.82 42.23 -43.92
CA VAL A 162 -26.82 42.06 -42.86
C VAL A 162 -25.92 43.29 -42.75
N LYS A 163 -25.51 43.90 -43.87
CA LYS A 163 -24.73 45.17 -43.85
C LYS A 163 -25.52 46.31 -43.20
N VAL A 164 -26.81 46.45 -43.57
CA VAL A 164 -27.70 47.45 -42.98
C VAL A 164 -27.91 47.17 -41.48
N PHE A 165 -28.04 45.90 -41.11
CA PHE A 165 -28.18 45.48 -39.73
C PHE A 165 -26.94 45.84 -38.91
N PHE A 166 -25.72 45.50 -39.36
CA PHE A 166 -24.48 45.89 -38.68
C PHE A 166 -24.32 47.41 -38.55
N ALA A 167 -24.73 48.18 -39.57
CA ALA A 167 -24.75 49.64 -39.49
C ALA A 167 -25.73 50.14 -38.41
N SER A 168 -26.90 49.51 -38.26
CA SER A 168 -27.87 49.82 -37.20
C SER A 168 -27.36 49.49 -35.78
N LEU A 169 -26.39 48.58 -35.67
CA LEU A 169 -25.72 48.22 -34.42
C LEU A 169 -24.52 49.12 -34.11
N HIS A 170 -24.17 50.08 -34.98
CA HIS A 170 -22.98 50.93 -34.87
C HIS A 170 -21.65 50.17 -34.93
N ALA A 171 -21.60 49.06 -35.67
CA ALA A 171 -20.35 48.36 -35.94
C ALA A 171 -19.34 49.30 -36.63
N LYS A 172 -18.10 49.32 -36.13
CA LYS A 172 -17.04 50.23 -36.60
C LYS A 172 -16.44 49.78 -37.93
N ASP A 173 -16.35 48.47 -38.12
CA ASP A 173 -15.75 47.84 -39.28
C ASP A 173 -16.61 46.63 -39.64
N VAL A 174 -17.00 46.53 -40.91
CA VAL A 174 -17.85 45.45 -41.42
C VAL A 174 -17.16 44.84 -42.62
N GLU A 175 -16.65 43.62 -42.47
CA GLU A 175 -15.91 42.93 -43.53
C GLU A 175 -16.48 41.53 -43.83
N PRO A 176 -16.58 41.14 -45.11
CA PRO A 176 -16.91 39.77 -45.49
C PRO A 176 -15.73 38.85 -45.22
N VAL A 177 -16.00 37.71 -44.57
CA VAL A 177 -15.03 36.64 -44.36
C VAL A 177 -15.26 35.57 -45.41
N TYR A 178 -14.25 35.39 -46.27
CA TYR A 178 -14.22 34.34 -47.28
C TYR A 178 -13.31 33.21 -46.85
N TYR A 179 -13.60 31.99 -47.29
CA TYR A 179 -12.78 30.82 -47.06
C TYR A 179 -12.54 30.03 -48.33
N ASP A 180 -11.46 29.26 -48.32
CA ASP A 180 -11.13 28.30 -49.34
C ASP A 180 -11.63 26.90 -48.92
N MET A 181 -12.31 26.20 -49.83
CA MET A 181 -12.72 24.81 -49.59
C MET A 181 -11.53 23.86 -49.45
N GLU A 182 -10.36 24.21 -50.02
CA GLU A 182 -9.14 23.40 -49.88
C GLU A 182 -8.53 23.48 -48.47
N ASP A 183 -8.77 24.57 -47.74
CA ASP A 183 -8.22 24.81 -46.40
C ASP A 183 -9.04 24.12 -45.30
N ILE A 184 -10.34 23.88 -45.51
CA ILE A 184 -11.22 23.18 -44.57
C ILE A 184 -11.24 21.69 -44.88
N ASN A 185 -10.82 20.87 -43.91
CA ASN A 185 -10.57 19.42 -44.03
C ASN A 185 -9.19 19.03 -44.57
N ALA A 186 -8.16 19.86 -44.37
CA ALA A 186 -6.80 19.35 -44.33
C ALA A 186 -6.70 18.33 -43.18
N SER A 187 -7.03 17.07 -43.45
CA SER A 187 -6.90 15.98 -42.50
C SER A 187 -5.48 16.04 -41.95
N PRO A 188 -5.30 16.24 -40.63
CA PRO A 188 -3.96 16.29 -40.08
C PRO A 188 -3.30 14.97 -40.47
N LYS A 189 -2.20 15.05 -41.21
CA LYS A 189 -1.45 13.88 -41.63
C LYS A 189 -0.79 13.35 -40.34
N ILE A 190 -1.53 12.54 -39.57
CA ILE A 190 -1.03 11.90 -38.35
C ILE A 190 0.24 11.08 -38.67
N TYR A 191 0.39 10.68 -39.92
CA TYR A 191 1.56 9.98 -40.48
C TYR A 191 2.60 10.89 -41.17
N ASP A 192 2.53 12.20 -41.00
CA ASP A 192 3.57 13.10 -41.50
C ASP A 192 4.89 12.80 -40.77
N LYS A 193 5.95 12.58 -41.56
CA LYS A 193 7.27 12.22 -41.03
C LYS A 193 7.84 13.29 -40.10
N LYS A 194 7.54 14.57 -40.33
CA LYS A 194 7.98 15.67 -39.46
C LYS A 194 7.20 15.68 -38.15
N PHE A 195 5.90 15.40 -38.19
CA PHE A 195 5.06 15.30 -36.98
C PHE A 195 5.48 14.12 -36.10
N ILE A 196 5.60 12.92 -36.69
CA ILE A 196 6.08 11.71 -35.99
C ILE A 196 7.51 11.93 -35.46
N GLY A 197 8.39 12.53 -36.28
CA GLY A 197 9.76 12.85 -35.87
C GLY A 197 9.80 13.81 -34.67
N GLY A 198 8.93 14.82 -34.66
CA GLY A 198 8.76 15.74 -33.53
C GLY A 198 8.29 15.02 -32.27
N LEU A 199 7.25 14.18 -32.36
CA LEU A 199 6.75 13.38 -31.25
C LEU A 199 7.82 12.44 -30.66
N ALA A 200 8.57 11.75 -31.52
CA ALA A 200 9.66 10.88 -31.10
C ALA A 200 10.77 11.66 -30.40
N LEU A 201 11.14 12.83 -30.93
CA LEU A 201 12.14 13.71 -30.32
C LEU A 201 11.69 14.21 -28.94
N THR A 202 10.44 14.67 -28.82
CA THR A 202 9.87 15.10 -27.53
C THR A 202 9.86 13.95 -26.52
N PHE A 203 9.44 12.76 -26.94
CA PHE A 203 9.47 11.57 -26.08
C PHE A 203 10.88 11.26 -25.57
N ILE A 204 11.88 11.27 -26.46
CA ILE A 204 13.28 11.01 -26.09
C ILE A 204 13.79 12.09 -25.13
N LEU A 205 13.52 13.37 -25.42
CA LEU A 205 13.94 14.49 -24.57
C LEU A 205 13.30 14.43 -23.19
N VAL A 206 11.97 14.27 -23.12
CA VAL A 206 11.24 14.22 -21.84
C VAL A 206 11.70 13.01 -21.03
N SER A 207 11.82 11.84 -21.64
CA SER A 207 12.29 10.63 -20.96
C SER A 207 13.73 10.77 -20.47
N GLY A 208 14.62 11.32 -21.31
CA GLY A 208 16.03 11.54 -20.98
C GLY A 208 16.22 12.57 -19.86
N ILE A 209 15.52 13.71 -19.94
CA ILE A 209 15.52 14.74 -18.91
C ILE A 209 14.95 14.17 -17.61
N THR A 210 13.82 13.47 -17.66
CA THR A 210 13.21 12.87 -16.46
C THR A 210 14.15 11.85 -15.82
N TYR A 211 14.75 10.97 -16.62
CA TYR A 211 15.72 10.00 -16.13
C TYR A 211 16.92 10.69 -15.47
N PHE A 212 17.51 11.69 -16.13
CA PHE A 212 18.63 12.43 -15.59
C PHE A 212 18.26 13.17 -14.30
N THR A 213 17.11 13.84 -14.28
CA THR A 213 16.62 14.56 -13.10
C THR A 213 16.42 13.59 -11.94
N LEU A 214 15.73 12.47 -12.13
CA LEU A 214 15.43 11.55 -11.03
C LEU A 214 16.64 10.72 -10.58
N ASN A 215 17.52 10.31 -11.50
CA ASN A 215 18.61 9.37 -11.19
C ASN A 215 19.98 10.02 -11.02
N LYS A 216 20.15 11.30 -11.39
CA LYS A 216 21.42 12.02 -11.24
C LYS A 216 21.28 13.31 -10.45
N LEU A 217 20.29 14.15 -10.76
CA LEU A 217 20.13 15.45 -10.10
C LEU A 217 19.47 15.33 -8.72
N MET A 218 18.34 14.60 -8.65
CA MET A 218 17.52 14.38 -7.47
C MET A 218 17.74 12.99 -6.86
N PHE A 219 18.79 12.29 -7.27
CA PHE A 219 19.11 11.01 -6.66
C PHE A 219 19.52 11.22 -5.21
N MET A 220 18.56 11.03 -4.32
CA MET A 220 18.79 10.92 -2.90
C MET A 220 18.99 9.44 -2.61
N VAL A 221 20.13 9.10 -1.99
CA VAL A 221 20.30 7.76 -1.44
C VAL A 221 19.11 7.52 -0.50
N PRO A 222 18.34 6.42 -0.67
CA PRO A 222 17.23 6.11 0.22
C PRO A 222 17.70 6.23 1.66
N PHE A 223 16.86 6.70 2.59
CA PHE A 223 17.18 6.85 4.01
C PHE A 223 17.65 5.52 4.62
N ASN A 224 18.92 5.20 4.37
CA ASN A 224 19.52 3.90 4.60
C ASN A 224 19.82 3.72 6.08
N TRP A 225 19.91 4.81 6.84
CA TRP A 225 19.98 4.82 8.30
C TRP A 225 18.71 4.27 8.98
N MET A 226 17.58 4.15 8.27
CA MET A 226 16.41 3.40 8.77
C MET A 226 16.49 1.90 8.47
N MET A 227 17.14 1.50 7.37
CA MET A 227 17.33 0.08 6.99
C MET A 227 18.56 -0.54 7.66
N TYR A 228 19.62 0.23 7.80
CA TYR A 228 20.91 -0.13 8.34
C TYR A 228 21.12 0.70 9.59
N GLN A 229 20.61 0.19 10.70
CA GLN A 229 20.91 0.69 12.03
C GLN A 229 22.12 -0.06 12.56
N ASP A 230 23.04 0.68 13.17
CA ASP A 230 24.13 0.07 13.93
C ASP A 230 23.52 -0.74 15.08
N LYS A 231 23.63 -2.06 14.96
CA LYS A 231 23.19 -3.01 15.96
C LYS A 231 24.27 -4.04 16.16
N LEU A 232 24.45 -4.44 17.41
CA LEU A 232 25.35 -5.55 17.72
C LEU A 232 24.64 -6.87 17.37
N THR A 233 25.20 -7.64 16.45
CA THR A 233 24.61 -8.92 16.06
C THR A 233 24.96 -10.02 17.08
N VAL A 234 24.10 -11.03 17.22
CA VAL A 234 24.35 -12.14 18.16
C VAL A 234 25.60 -12.88 17.66
N GLN A 235 26.65 -12.97 18.50
CA GLN A 235 28.00 -13.51 18.22
C GLN A 235 29.03 -12.54 17.64
N GLU A 236 28.71 -11.25 17.50
CA GLU A 236 29.69 -10.23 17.13
C GLU A 236 30.41 -9.67 18.37
N LYS A 237 31.67 -9.25 18.16
CA LYS A 237 32.48 -8.65 19.22
C LYS A 237 31.93 -7.28 19.59
N SER A 238 31.68 -7.06 20.87
CA SER A 238 31.32 -5.76 21.40
C SER A 238 32.56 -4.88 21.55
N SER A 239 32.50 -3.65 21.04
CA SER A 239 33.47 -2.59 21.34
C SER A 239 33.18 -1.87 22.66
N VAL A 240 32.04 -2.14 23.29
CA VAL A 240 31.54 -1.44 24.49
C VAL A 240 31.95 -2.16 25.77
N PHE A 241 31.98 -3.49 25.77
CA PHE A 241 32.25 -4.30 26.96
C PHE A 241 33.67 -4.85 26.96
N PRO A 242 34.40 -4.81 28.10
CA PRO A 242 35.79 -5.29 28.19
C PRO A 242 36.00 -6.77 27.85
N ASP A 243 34.95 -7.59 27.96
CA ASP A 243 34.97 -9.03 27.65
C ASP A 243 34.64 -9.33 26.19
N GLU A 244 34.46 -8.29 25.35
CA GLU A 244 34.10 -8.37 23.93
C GLU A 244 32.79 -9.10 23.63
N PHE A 245 32.02 -9.55 24.63
CA PHE A 245 30.76 -10.26 24.43
C PHE A 245 29.61 -9.29 24.21
N GLY A 246 28.95 -9.39 23.06
CA GLY A 246 27.75 -8.61 22.77
C GLY A 246 26.49 -9.04 23.51
N VAL A 247 26.39 -10.32 23.85
CA VAL A 247 25.30 -10.85 24.68
C VAL A 247 25.72 -10.78 26.14
N ARG A 248 24.93 -10.10 26.98
CA ARG A 248 25.20 -10.03 28.43
C ARG A 248 24.55 -11.20 29.16
N ALA A 249 25.29 -11.78 30.09
CA ALA A 249 24.69 -12.63 31.11
C ALA A 249 23.74 -11.79 31.99
N PRO A 250 22.66 -12.37 32.53
CA PRO A 250 21.86 -11.72 33.56
C PRO A 250 22.74 -11.29 34.74
N VAL A 251 22.35 -10.19 35.40
CA VAL A 251 23.04 -9.72 36.61
C VAL A 251 23.03 -10.83 37.66
N ALA A 252 24.14 -11.00 38.39
CA ALA A 252 24.24 -11.99 39.46
C ALA A 252 23.07 -11.86 40.45
N GLY A 253 22.43 -12.97 40.79
CA GLY A 253 21.24 -13.00 41.66
C GLY A 253 19.90 -12.75 40.94
N THR A 254 19.89 -12.55 39.62
CA THR A 254 18.64 -12.44 38.85
C THR A 254 17.88 -13.77 38.87
N VAL A 255 16.63 -13.74 39.33
CA VAL A 255 15.72 -14.88 39.34
C VAL A 255 14.71 -14.72 38.22
N ALA A 256 14.60 -15.72 37.33
CA ALA A 256 13.62 -15.69 36.26
C ALA A 256 12.18 -15.69 36.82
N ARG A 257 11.26 -14.97 36.18
CA ARG A 257 9.85 -14.94 36.62
C ARG A 257 9.27 -16.35 36.64
N GLY A 258 8.72 -16.76 37.78
CA GLY A 258 8.17 -18.11 37.98
C GLY A 258 9.22 -19.18 38.32
N PHE A 259 10.51 -18.84 38.40
CA PHE A 259 11.55 -19.75 38.85
C PHE A 259 11.76 -19.63 40.35
N MET A 260 11.66 -20.75 41.06
CA MET A 260 11.99 -20.84 42.48
C MET A 260 13.45 -21.32 42.61
N PRO A 261 14.37 -20.50 43.15
CA PRO A 261 15.75 -20.90 43.36
C PRO A 261 15.85 -22.19 44.19
N TYR A 262 16.86 -22.98 43.90
CA TYR A 262 17.16 -24.17 44.68
C TYR A 262 18.05 -23.79 45.87
N GLU A 263 17.57 -24.05 47.09
CA GLU A 263 18.17 -23.53 48.33
C GLU A 263 19.31 -24.40 48.89
N PHE A 264 19.49 -25.61 48.39
CA PHE A 264 20.39 -26.62 48.97
C PHE A 264 21.50 -27.09 48.01
N PRO A 265 22.26 -26.20 47.33
CA PRO A 265 23.20 -26.60 46.28
C PRO A 265 24.32 -27.51 46.78
N ASN A 266 24.77 -27.36 48.04
CA ASN A 266 25.87 -28.11 48.63
C ASN A 266 25.44 -28.93 49.86
N GLU A 267 24.15 -29.04 50.13
CA GLU A 267 23.61 -29.66 51.35
C GLU A 267 22.60 -30.78 51.00
N PRO A 268 23.08 -31.89 50.43
CA PRO A 268 22.19 -32.93 49.95
C PRO A 268 21.39 -33.63 51.04
N GLU A 269 21.96 -33.81 52.22
CA GLU A 269 21.30 -34.43 53.37
C GLU A 269 20.16 -33.55 53.86
N LEU A 270 20.40 -32.23 54.02
CA LEU A 270 19.36 -31.27 54.40
C LEU A 270 18.25 -31.18 53.34
N ALA A 271 18.61 -31.21 52.05
CA ALA A 271 17.62 -31.30 50.97
C ALA A 271 16.73 -32.54 51.11
N GLY A 272 17.30 -33.67 51.55
CA GLY A 272 16.56 -34.90 51.81
C GLY A 272 15.62 -34.81 53.00
N GLU A 273 15.93 -34.02 54.02
CA GLU A 273 15.11 -33.84 55.21
C GLU A 273 13.98 -32.82 54.98
N VAL A 274 14.27 -31.73 54.26
CA VAL A 274 13.36 -30.58 54.14
C VAL A 274 12.44 -30.70 52.91
N LEU A 275 12.94 -31.23 51.79
CA LEU A 275 12.16 -31.25 50.55
C LEU A 275 11.21 -32.45 50.50
N LEU A 276 9.93 -32.14 50.37
CA LEU A 276 8.87 -33.11 50.12
C LEU A 276 8.38 -32.99 48.68
N ASN A 277 8.06 -34.12 48.08
CA ASN A 277 7.47 -34.15 46.76
C ASN A 277 6.03 -33.60 46.83
N PRO A 278 5.74 -32.44 46.21
CA PRO A 278 4.39 -31.85 46.27
C PRO A 278 3.41 -32.54 45.33
N LEU A 279 3.88 -33.42 44.43
CA LEU A 279 3.05 -34.09 43.43
C LEU A 279 2.49 -35.41 43.96
N VAL A 280 1.18 -35.59 43.79
CA VAL A 280 0.50 -36.86 44.04
C VAL A 280 0.75 -37.82 42.86
N PRO A 281 0.92 -39.14 43.07
CA PRO A 281 1.12 -40.13 41.99
C PRO A 281 -0.16 -40.39 41.19
N THR A 282 -0.59 -39.39 40.43
CA THR A 282 -1.67 -39.50 39.44
C THR A 282 -1.14 -40.04 38.11
N GLU A 283 -2.01 -40.59 37.26
CA GLU A 283 -1.63 -41.04 35.92
C GLU A 283 -0.91 -39.94 35.12
N LYS A 284 -1.41 -38.70 35.19
CA LYS A 284 -0.79 -37.53 34.55
C LYS A 284 0.65 -37.29 35.04
N ASN A 285 0.87 -37.29 36.35
CA ASN A 285 2.18 -37.00 36.93
C ASN A 285 3.16 -38.15 36.68
N LEU A 286 2.70 -39.41 36.74
CA LEU A 286 3.51 -40.58 36.41
C LEU A 286 3.86 -40.61 34.92
N ALA A 287 2.94 -40.26 34.02
CA ALA A 287 3.21 -40.15 32.59
C ALA A 287 4.23 -39.05 32.27
N LEU A 288 4.13 -37.90 32.94
CA LEU A 288 5.14 -36.83 32.85
C LEU A 288 6.51 -37.32 33.34
N GLY A 289 6.54 -37.95 34.51
CA GLY A 289 7.75 -38.53 35.10
C GLY A 289 8.40 -39.55 34.19
N LYS A 290 7.62 -40.50 33.65
CA LYS A 290 8.06 -41.49 32.67
C LYS A 290 8.69 -40.83 31.46
N LYS A 291 8.01 -39.86 30.85
CA LYS A 291 8.50 -39.16 29.66
C LYS A 291 9.87 -38.51 29.92
N LYS A 292 10.06 -37.89 31.08
CA LYS A 292 11.29 -37.21 31.45
C LYS A 292 12.40 -38.19 31.83
N TYR A 293 12.08 -39.24 32.56
CA TYR A 293 12.99 -40.34 32.83
C TYR A 293 13.50 -40.99 31.54
N ASP A 294 12.60 -41.35 30.63
CA ASP A 294 12.94 -42.00 29.36
C ASP A 294 13.85 -41.11 28.49
N THR A 295 13.72 -39.79 28.62
CA THR A 295 14.52 -38.82 27.87
C THR A 295 15.90 -38.60 28.48
N TYR A 296 15.97 -38.38 29.80
CA TYR A 296 17.18 -37.86 30.46
C TYR A 296 17.90 -38.88 31.35
N CYS A 297 17.19 -39.86 31.91
CA CYS A 297 17.71 -40.79 32.92
C CYS A 297 17.96 -42.20 32.34
N SER A 298 17.07 -42.71 31.47
CA SER A 298 17.20 -44.02 30.82
C SER A 298 18.51 -44.23 30.05
N PRO A 299 19.13 -43.21 29.41
CA PRO A 299 20.40 -43.43 28.72
C PRO A 299 21.51 -43.96 29.61
N CYS A 300 21.49 -43.60 30.91
CA CYS A 300 22.48 -44.03 31.90
C CYS A 300 21.95 -45.12 32.84
N HIS A 301 20.71 -45.00 33.33
CA HIS A 301 20.13 -45.91 34.33
C HIS A 301 19.33 -47.08 33.73
N GLY A 302 19.09 -47.09 32.42
CA GLY A 302 18.30 -48.11 31.73
C GLY A 302 16.80 -47.85 31.85
N ASP A 303 16.01 -48.46 30.96
CA ASP A 303 14.56 -48.24 30.90
C ASP A 303 13.83 -48.69 32.18
N PHE A 304 14.40 -49.67 32.89
CA PHE A 304 13.87 -50.19 34.14
C PHE A 304 14.63 -49.74 35.39
N GLY A 305 15.67 -48.88 35.28
CA GLY A 305 16.41 -48.37 36.43
C GLY A 305 17.47 -49.32 37.01
N ASP A 306 17.89 -50.32 36.24
CA ASP A 306 18.84 -51.34 36.70
C ASP A 306 20.30 -50.90 36.75
N GLY A 307 20.63 -49.73 36.18
CA GLY A 307 22.02 -49.28 36.02
C GLY A 307 22.76 -49.95 34.85
N ASP A 308 22.06 -50.77 34.06
CA ASP A 308 22.52 -51.32 32.79
C ASP A 308 21.76 -50.63 31.64
N SER A 309 22.49 -49.97 30.75
CA SER A 309 21.90 -49.03 29.79
C SER A 309 22.68 -48.93 28.49
N ARG A 310 22.09 -48.23 27.51
CA ARG A 310 22.68 -47.99 26.18
C ARG A 310 23.99 -47.21 26.18
N LEU A 311 24.34 -46.52 27.28
CA LEU A 311 25.64 -45.83 27.43
C LEU A 311 26.69 -46.66 28.19
N ARG A 312 26.42 -47.93 28.48
CA ARG A 312 27.38 -48.84 29.12
C ARG A 312 28.72 -48.87 28.37
N GLY A 313 29.81 -48.74 29.14
CA GLY A 313 31.18 -48.77 28.63
C GLY A 313 31.72 -47.42 28.16
N GLN A 314 30.89 -46.38 28.04
CA GLN A 314 31.35 -45.01 27.77
C GLN A 314 31.63 -44.21 29.06
N PHE A 315 30.93 -44.56 30.14
CA PHE A 315 31.10 -44.00 31.49
C PHE A 315 31.04 -45.13 32.52
N PRO A 316 31.55 -44.93 33.75
CA PRO A 316 31.28 -45.85 34.86
C PRO A 316 29.78 -46.04 35.03
N ASN A 317 29.34 -47.30 35.07
CA ASN A 317 27.92 -47.62 35.19
C ASN A 317 27.34 -46.99 36.48
N PRO A 318 26.19 -46.30 36.40
CA PRO A 318 25.56 -45.76 37.59
C PRO A 318 25.03 -46.89 38.48
N PRO A 319 24.82 -46.63 39.78
CA PRO A 319 24.19 -47.62 40.66
C PRO A 319 22.77 -47.94 40.17
N SER A 320 22.34 -49.18 40.41
CA SER A 320 20.95 -49.56 40.25
C SER A 320 20.06 -48.70 41.15
N LEU A 321 19.00 -48.15 40.58
CA LEU A 321 17.98 -47.40 41.32
C LEU A 321 17.17 -48.34 42.23
N HIS A 322 17.24 -49.66 42.03
CA HIS A 322 16.64 -50.67 42.91
C HIS A 322 17.50 -51.04 44.13
N SER A 323 18.73 -50.53 44.20
CA SER A 323 19.61 -50.83 45.33
C SER A 323 18.96 -50.39 46.65
N GLU A 324 19.19 -51.16 47.72
CA GLU A 324 18.64 -50.84 49.06
C GLU A 324 19.00 -49.42 49.49
N LYS A 325 20.23 -48.98 49.18
CA LYS A 325 20.69 -47.63 49.46
C LYS A 325 19.81 -46.56 48.81
N VAL A 326 19.52 -46.68 47.52
CA VAL A 326 18.75 -45.67 46.77
C VAL A 326 17.27 -45.74 47.14
N ARG A 327 16.72 -46.95 47.33
CA ARG A 327 15.33 -47.12 47.81
C ARG A 327 15.08 -46.44 49.15
N ASN A 328 16.07 -46.45 50.04
CA ASN A 328 16.00 -45.82 51.36
C ASN A 328 16.30 -44.31 51.34
N TRP A 329 16.67 -43.71 50.20
CA TRP A 329 16.78 -42.26 50.11
C TRP A 329 15.39 -41.61 50.22
N SER A 330 15.33 -40.37 50.69
CA SER A 330 14.10 -39.57 50.61
C SER A 330 13.90 -39.01 49.21
N ASP A 331 12.67 -38.65 48.87
CA ASP A 331 12.36 -38.01 47.59
C ASP A 331 13.14 -36.70 47.39
N GLY A 332 13.34 -35.93 48.46
CA GLY A 332 14.18 -34.73 48.47
C GLY A 332 15.64 -34.99 48.10
N ARG A 333 16.21 -36.11 48.56
CA ARG A 333 17.59 -36.51 48.23
C ARG A 333 17.71 -36.88 46.75
N ILE A 334 16.75 -37.61 46.20
CA ILE A 334 16.71 -37.94 44.76
C ILE A 334 16.54 -36.66 43.94
N PHE A 335 15.64 -35.75 44.35
CA PHE A 335 15.44 -34.46 43.70
C PHE A 335 16.72 -33.59 43.70
N HIS A 336 17.48 -33.59 44.79
CA HIS A 336 18.78 -32.92 44.87
C HIS A 336 19.74 -33.49 43.83
N VAL A 337 19.88 -34.82 43.75
CA VAL A 337 20.81 -35.48 42.81
C VAL A 337 20.44 -35.17 41.36
N ILE A 338 19.15 -35.15 41.01
CA ILE A 338 18.71 -34.72 39.68
C ILE A 338 19.06 -33.24 39.43
N THR A 339 18.94 -32.39 40.44
CA THR A 339 19.16 -30.95 40.32
C THR A 339 20.63 -30.57 40.22
N MET A 340 21.49 -31.13 41.09
CA MET A 340 22.91 -30.74 41.20
C MET A 340 23.85 -31.73 40.51
N GLY A 341 23.38 -32.92 40.17
CA GLY A 341 24.24 -34.04 39.79
C GLY A 341 24.88 -34.69 41.01
N GLN A 342 25.60 -35.78 40.78
CA GLN A 342 26.41 -36.45 41.80
C GLN A 342 27.51 -37.28 41.14
N ASN A 343 28.75 -37.11 41.59
CA ASN A 343 29.93 -37.74 40.98
C ASN A 343 30.01 -37.41 39.48
N ILE A 344 29.80 -38.41 38.62
CA ILE A 344 29.85 -38.30 37.16
C ILE A 344 28.45 -37.95 36.58
N MET A 345 27.38 -38.09 37.38
CA MET A 345 26.04 -37.70 36.94
C MET A 345 25.97 -36.17 36.80
N PRO A 346 25.63 -35.65 35.61
CA PRO A 346 25.55 -34.21 35.38
C PRO A 346 24.33 -33.59 36.10
N SER A 347 24.38 -32.27 36.29
CA SER A 347 23.20 -31.50 36.70
C SER A 347 22.19 -31.44 35.56
N TYR A 348 20.91 -31.66 35.88
CA TYR A 348 19.78 -31.43 34.96
C TYR A 348 19.00 -30.15 35.30
N SER A 349 19.65 -29.19 35.98
CA SER A 349 19.01 -27.95 36.42
C SER A 349 18.48 -27.08 35.28
N SER A 350 19.14 -27.09 34.12
CA SER A 350 18.75 -26.32 32.94
C SER A 350 17.84 -27.07 31.97
N GLN A 351 17.81 -28.41 32.03
CA GLN A 351 17.00 -29.25 31.14
C GLN A 351 15.63 -29.61 31.73
N LEU A 352 15.51 -29.68 33.06
CA LEU A 352 14.28 -30.07 33.74
C LEU A 352 13.74 -28.95 34.64
N THR A 353 12.45 -28.66 34.50
CA THR A 353 11.73 -27.79 35.44
C THR A 353 11.56 -28.46 36.81
N ARG A 354 11.25 -27.66 37.85
CA ARG A 354 11.02 -28.19 39.20
C ARG A 354 9.92 -29.26 39.24
N GLU A 355 8.80 -29.01 38.56
CA GLU A 355 7.69 -29.96 38.48
C GLU A 355 8.10 -31.26 37.78
N GLU A 356 8.82 -31.16 36.66
CA GLU A 356 9.30 -32.33 35.90
C GLU A 356 10.27 -33.20 36.70
N LYS A 357 11.14 -32.60 37.52
CA LYS A 357 12.03 -33.34 38.42
C LYS A 357 11.23 -34.09 39.48
N TRP A 358 10.24 -33.45 40.11
CA TRP A 358 9.36 -34.11 41.07
C TRP A 358 8.54 -35.25 40.46
N ALA A 359 8.04 -35.06 39.24
CA ALA A 359 7.36 -36.11 38.49
C ALA A 359 8.31 -37.27 38.16
N THR A 360 9.57 -36.97 37.81
CA THR A 360 10.61 -37.97 37.56
C THR A 360 10.89 -38.78 38.83
N VAL A 361 10.94 -38.15 40.01
CA VAL A 361 11.08 -38.85 41.31
C VAL A 361 9.90 -39.82 41.53
N LEU A 362 8.65 -39.41 41.26
CA LEU A 362 7.50 -40.32 41.35
C LEU A 362 7.64 -41.54 40.45
N TYR A 363 8.14 -41.35 39.23
CA TYR A 363 8.37 -42.46 38.31
C TYR A 363 9.51 -43.37 38.76
N VAL A 364 10.59 -42.84 39.33
CA VAL A 364 11.64 -43.66 39.98
C VAL A 364 11.04 -44.53 41.09
N ARG A 365 10.15 -43.98 41.92
CA ARG A 365 9.43 -44.77 42.93
C ARG A 365 8.53 -45.84 42.33
N ALA A 366 7.87 -45.54 41.21
CA ALA A 366 7.07 -46.53 40.49
C ALA A 366 7.94 -47.68 39.95
N LEU A 367 9.13 -47.38 39.41
CA LEU A 367 10.10 -48.39 39.00
C LEU A 367 10.53 -49.26 40.20
N GLU A 368 10.93 -48.65 41.32
CA GLU A 368 11.32 -49.37 42.54
C GLU A 368 10.22 -50.31 43.04
N ARG A 369 8.96 -49.83 43.03
CA ARG A 369 7.77 -50.61 43.40
C ARG A 369 7.47 -51.74 42.42
N SER A 370 7.71 -51.55 41.12
CA SER A 370 7.47 -52.59 40.12
C SER A 370 8.31 -53.86 40.34
N LYS A 371 9.51 -53.73 40.92
CA LYS A 371 10.38 -54.87 41.28
C LYS A 371 10.30 -55.28 42.74
N ASN A 372 9.68 -54.47 43.60
CA ASN A 372 9.54 -54.69 45.03
C ASN A 372 8.11 -54.38 45.50
N ALA A 373 7.12 -55.00 44.84
CA ALA A 373 5.73 -54.82 45.18
C ALA A 373 5.47 -55.29 46.61
N LYS A 374 4.76 -54.48 47.41
CA LYS A 374 4.30 -54.88 48.74
C LYS A 374 2.98 -55.65 48.60
N GLU A 375 2.66 -56.51 49.56
CA GLU A 375 1.35 -57.18 49.59
C GLU A 375 0.18 -56.20 49.57
N SER A 376 0.36 -54.99 50.12
CA SER A 376 -0.62 -53.91 50.05
C SER A 376 -0.95 -53.44 48.63
N ASP A 377 -0.04 -53.66 47.68
CA ASP A 377 -0.15 -53.21 46.30
C ASP A 377 -0.96 -54.21 45.43
N LEU A 378 -1.25 -55.41 45.95
CA LEU A 378 -2.00 -56.49 45.28
C LEU A 378 -3.52 -56.45 45.57
N LYS A 379 -3.99 -55.44 46.30
CA LYS A 379 -5.39 -55.33 46.75
C LYS A 379 -6.31 -54.68 45.74
#